data_AF-A0A7C1EF93-F1
#
_entry.id   AF-A0A7C1EF93-F1
#
_cell.length_a   1.000
_cell.length_b   1.000
_cell.length_c   1.000
_cell.angle_alpha   90.00
_cell.angle_beta   90.00
_cell.angle_gamma   90.00
#
_symmetry.space_group_name_H-M   'P 1'
#
loop_
_entity.id
_entity.type
_entity.pdbx_description
1 polymer ?
#
loop_
_entity_poly.entity_id
_entity_poly.type
_entity_poly.pdbx_seq_one_letter_code
_entity_poly.pdbx_strand_id
1 'polypeptide(L)' 'MTMDEKTKELIALGASVACNCHPCVKFHTDKARKMGIDDAEIKTAFDVGKMVRQGAAGQMDELLRKFQ' A
#
# COMPACT_ATOMS: atom_id res chain seq x y z
N MET A 1 -18.88 -9.53 10.99
CA MET A 1 -17.97 -10.14 10.00
C MET A 1 -16.57 -9.64 10.30
N THR A 2 -15.64 -10.53 10.61
CA THR A 2 -14.25 -10.17 10.92
C THR A 2 -13.36 -10.65 9.78
N MET A 3 -12.50 -9.76 9.30
CA MET A 3 -11.51 -10.04 8.26
C MET A 3 -10.39 -10.89 8.85
N ASP A 4 -9.90 -11.89 8.11
CA ASP A 4 -8.77 -12.71 8.56
C ASP A 4 -7.48 -11.88 8.61
N GLU A 5 -6.54 -12.31 9.45
CA GLU A 5 -5.33 -11.53 9.73
C GLU A 5 -4.44 -11.37 8.49
N LYS A 6 -4.40 -12.36 7.58
CA LYS A 6 -3.61 -12.26 6.35
C LYS A 6 -4.19 -11.18 5.44
N THR A 7 -5.49 -11.20 5.19
CA THR A 7 -6.17 -10.18 4.39
C THR A 7 -5.99 -8.80 5.00
N LYS A 8 -6.12 -8.68 6.33
CA LYS A 8 -5.92 -7.43 7.05
C LYS A 8 -4.50 -6.88 6.91
N GLU A 9 -3.49 -7.75 6.97
CA GLU A 9 -2.09 -7.36 6.84
C GLU A 9 -1.73 -6.92 5.42
N LEU A 10 -2.23 -7.63 4.40
CA LEU A 10 -2.04 -7.25 2.99
C LEU A 10 -2.72 -5.91 2.66
N ILE A 11 -3.90 -5.63 3.23
CA ILE A 11 -4.55 -4.32 3.11
C ILE A 11 -3.71 -3.24 3.80
N ALA A 12 -3.19 -3.50 5.00
CA ALA A 12 -2.35 -2.55 5.71
C ALA A 12 -1.06 -2.23 4.93
N LEU A 13 -0.45 -3.23 4.28
CA LEU A 13 0.69 -3.06 3.37
C LEU A 13 0.34 -2.14 2.19
N GLY A 14 -0.72 -2.45 1.46
CA GLY A 14 -1.17 -1.66 0.31
C GLY A 14 -1.48 -0.22 0.68
N ALA A 15 -2.21 -0.01 1.79
CA ALA A 15 -2.54 1.31 2.32
C ALA A 15 -1.28 2.10 2.74
N SER A 16 -0.32 1.43 3.37
CA SER A 16 0.95 2.05 3.77
C SER A 16 1.73 2.59 2.58
N VAL A 17 1.78 1.83 1.47
CA VAL A 17 2.41 2.27 0.22
C VAL A 17 1.62 3.40 -0.44
N ALA A 18 0.29 3.27 -0.51
CA ALA A 18 -0.57 4.30 -1.08
C ALA A 18 -0.38 5.67 -0.42
N CYS A 19 -0.20 5.69 0.90
CA CYS A 19 -0.04 6.90 1.69
C CYS A 19 1.42 7.35 1.89
N ASN A 20 2.40 6.72 1.25
CA ASN A 20 3.84 6.98 1.46
C ASN A 20 4.31 6.86 2.93
N CYS A 21 3.65 6.03 3.76
CA CYS A 21 4.06 5.85 5.16
C CYS A 21 5.24 4.87 5.28
N HIS A 22 6.46 5.38 5.14
CA HIS A 22 7.71 4.61 5.26
C HIS A 22 7.81 3.72 6.51
N PRO A 23 7.55 4.22 7.75
CA PRO A 23 7.61 3.36 8.93
C PRO A 23 6.51 2.28 8.92
N CYS A 24 5.32 2.58 8.38
CA CYS A 24 4.24 1.62 8.25
C CYS A 24 4.60 0.49 7.26
N VAL A 25 5.18 0.84 6.10
CA VAL A 25 5.64 -0.15 5.12
C VAL A 25 6.64 -1.11 5.76
N LYS A 26 7.65 -0.58 6.48
CA LYS A 26 8.64 -1.43 7.16
C LYS A 26 7.97 -2.36 8.18
N PHE A 27 7.14 -1.81 9.07
CA PHE A 27 6.47 -2.57 10.11
C PHE A 27 5.59 -3.69 9.55
N HIS A 28 4.71 -3.36 8.60
CA HIS A 28 3.77 -4.31 8.03
C HIS A 28 4.45 -5.36 7.13
N THR A 29 5.58 -5.01 6.50
CA THR A 29 6.36 -6.00 5.71
C THR A 29 7.01 -7.02 6.62
N ASP A 30 7.65 -6.57 7.70
CA ASP A 30 8.27 -7.45 8.68
C ASP A 30 7.21 -8.34 9.36
N LYS A 31 6.03 -7.79 9.66
CA LYS A 31 4.91 -8.54 10.23
C LYS A 31 4.35 -9.59 9.25
N ALA A 32 4.08 -9.21 8.00
CA ALA A 32 3.59 -10.14 6.98
C ALA A 32 4.54 -11.33 6.75
N ARG A 33 5.84 -11.08 6.71
CA ARG A 33 6.86 -12.15 6.63
C ARG A 33 6.87 -13.06 7.85
N LYS A 34 6.74 -12.50 9.06
CA LYS A 34 6.62 -13.29 10.30
C LYS A 34 5.35 -14.15 10.34
N MET A 35 4.29 -13.72 9.65
CA MET A 35 3.05 -14.50 9.48
C MET A 35 3.18 -15.60 8.42
N GLY A 36 4.30 -15.69 7.71
CA GLY A 36 4.51 -16.67 6.64
C GLY A 36 3.72 -16.34 5.37
N ILE A 37 3.32 -15.08 5.17
CA ILE A 37 2.69 -14.64 3.92
C ILE A 37 3.76 -14.69 2.82
N ASP A 38 3.38 -15.21 1.66
CA ASP A 38 4.28 -15.35 0.53
C ASP A 38 4.76 -13.99 0.00
N ASP A 39 6.03 -13.91 -0.39
CA ASP A 39 6.63 -12.66 -0.88
C ASP A 39 5.95 -12.17 -2.19
N ALA A 40 5.35 -13.06 -3.00
CA ALA A 40 4.59 -12.64 -4.17
C ALA A 40 3.26 -11.96 -3.81
N GLU A 41 2.61 -12.38 -2.72
CA GLU A 41 1.40 -11.72 -2.21
C GLU A 41 1.74 -10.35 -1.61
N ILE A 42 2.83 -10.25 -0.86
CA ILE A 42 3.36 -8.97 -0.34
C ILE A 42 3.69 -8.03 -1.51
N LYS A 43 4.37 -8.53 -2.54
CA LYS A 43 4.69 -7.75 -3.74
C LYS A 43 3.42 -7.29 -4.46
N THR A 44 2.40 -8.13 -4.54
CA THR A 44 1.11 -7.76 -5.13
C THR A 44 0.45 -6.62 -4.35
N ALA A 45 0.45 -6.67 -3.01
CA ALA A 45 -0.05 -5.57 -2.18
C ALA A 45 0.72 -4.26 -2.40
N PHE A 46 2.06 -4.33 -2.54
CA PHE A 46 2.87 -3.17 -2.89
C PHE A 46 2.51 -2.58 -4.25
N ASP A 47 2.33 -3.42 -5.26
CA ASP A 47 2.05 -2.96 -6.62
C ASP A 47 0.64 -2.33 -6.71
N VAL A 48 -0.35 -2.86 -5.98
CA VAL A 48 -1.66 -2.21 -5.81
C VAL A 48 -1.51 -0.83 -5.13
N GLY A 49 -0.77 -0.75 -4.02
CA GLY A 49 -0.54 0.51 -3.32
C GLY A 49 0.20 1.55 -4.18
N LYS A 50 1.18 1.13 -4.99
CA LYS A 50 1.89 1.99 -5.94
C LYS A 50 0.96 2.55 -7.01
N MET A 51 0.08 1.71 -7.56
CA MET A 51 -0.89 2.12 -8.57
C MET A 51 -1.84 3.19 -8.03
N VAL A 52 -2.40 2.98 -6.83
CA VAL A 52 -3.27 3.97 -6.18
C VAL A 52 -2.54 5.29 -5.93
N ARG A 53 -1.31 5.21 -5.43
CA ARG A 53 -0.45 6.38 -5.20
C ARG A 53 -0.16 7.16 -6.48
N GLN A 54 0.13 6.46 -7.59
CA GLN A 54 0.37 7.09 -8.90
C GLN A 54 -0.88 7.83 -9.39
N GLY A 55 -2.06 7.21 -9.27
CA GLY A 55 -3.33 7.86 -9.60
C GLY A 55 -3.56 9.13 -8.78
N ALA A 56 -3.38 9.06 -7.46
CA ALA A 56 -3.53 10.21 -6.57
C ALA A 56 -2.55 11.35 -6.91
N ALA A 57 -1.28 11.03 -7.16
CA ALA A 57 -0.28 12.03 -7.56
C ALA A 57 -0.61 12.66 -8.92
N GLY A 58 -0.96 11.85 -9.92
CA GLY A 58 -1.30 12.34 -11.26
C GLY A 58 -2.52 13.25 -11.28
N GLN A 59 -3.56 12.93 -10.49
CA GLN A 59 -4.74 13.78 -10.35
C GLN A 59 -4.43 15.10 -9.62
N MET A 60 -3.51 15.08 -8.64
CA MET A 60 -3.02 16.30 -8.02
C MET A 60 -2.27 17.18 -9.03
N ASP A 61 -1.38 16.59 -9.83
CA ASP A 61 -0.65 17.31 -10.87
C ASP A 61 -1.61 17.95 -11.90
N GLU A 62 -2.64 17.22 -12.32
CA GLU A 62 -3.67 17.73 -13.22
C GLU A 62 -4.46 18.90 -12.60
N LEU A 63 -4.81 18.81 -11.32
CA LEU A 63 -5.47 19.89 -10.60
C LEU A 63 -4.61 21.15 -10.55
N LEU A 64 -3.31 21.01 -10.23
CA LEU A 64 -2.40 22.14 -10.12
C LEU A 64 -2.19 22.87 -11.46
N ARG A 65 -2.23 22.15 -12.59
CA ARG A 65 -2.16 22.76 -13.94
C ARG A 65 -3.30 23.74 -14.22
N LYS A 66 -4.43 23.66 -13.52
CA LYS A 66 -5.54 24.62 -13.68
C LYS A 66 -5.23 26.01 -13.08
N PHE A 67 -4.16 26.11 -12.29
CA PHE A 67 -3.76 27.31 -11.57
C PHE A 67 -2.36 27.84 -11.98
N GLN A 68 -1.77 27.26 -13.02
CA GLN A 68 -0.52 27.71 -13.65
C GLN A 68 -0.85 28.49 -14.93
#